data_AF-A0A7V3X0W1-F1
#
_entry.id   AF-A0A7V3X0W1-F1
#
_cell.length_a   1.000
_cell.length_b   1.000
_cell.length_c   1.000
_cell.angle_alpha   90.00
_cell.angle_beta   90.00
_cell.angle_gamma   90.00
#
_symmetry.space_group_name_H-M   'P 1'
#
loop_
_entity.id
_entity.type
_entity.pdbx_description
1 polymer ?
#
loop_
_entity_poly.entity_id
_entity_poly.type
_entity_poly.pdbx_seq_one_letter_code
_entity_poly.pdbx_strand_id
1 'polypeptide(L)'
;MDLADSLRRSETRESVEERCRRIEEKADQLFAAGVAWTTFFKELLGPEGLIRRLFPTPDELSFFEQTATHRRVQEMLASLRRVQEGRAAKTEAVSVITLRIPKSLHDALAEEAHALKTSINRLCISKLAQLIDARLVPPLRQFDRSGEITMRGVSTDSKTPDELPQREQEPAE
;
A
#
# COMPACT_ATOMS: atom_id res chain seq x y z
N MET A 1 -32.09 -23.04 16.80
CA MET A 1 -30.80 -22.79 16.14
C MET A 1 -31.03 -22.89 14.65
N ASP A 2 -30.88 -21.76 13.95
CA ASP A 2 -31.22 -21.64 12.54
C ASP A 2 -30.29 -22.48 11.66
N LEU A 3 -30.85 -23.42 10.90
CA LEU A 3 -30.12 -24.18 9.89
C LEU A 3 -29.48 -23.25 8.83
N ALA A 4 -30.12 -22.10 8.59
CA ALA A 4 -29.60 -21.02 7.75
C ALA A 4 -28.36 -20.33 8.36
N ASP A 5 -28.23 -20.31 9.68
CA ASP A 5 -27.06 -19.76 10.38
C ASP A 5 -25.91 -20.76 10.44
N SER A 6 -26.22 -22.07 10.48
CA SER A 6 -25.25 -23.15 10.30
C SER A 6 -24.76 -23.29 8.86
N LEU A 7 -25.61 -23.06 7.86
CA LEU A 7 -25.22 -23.03 6.46
C LEU A 7 -24.36 -21.80 6.14
N ARG A 8 -24.67 -20.63 6.72
CA ARG A 8 -23.80 -19.44 6.66
C ARG A 8 -22.46 -19.61 7.38
N ARG A 9 -22.40 -20.42 8.45
CA ARG A 9 -21.13 -20.80 9.09
C ARG A 9 -20.34 -21.85 8.30
N SER A 10 -21.00 -22.60 7.42
CA SER A 10 -20.39 -23.54 6.47
C SER A 10 -19.96 -22.89 5.15
N GLU A 11 -20.44 -21.67 4.87
CA GLU A 11 -19.96 -20.80 3.79
C GLU A 11 -18.54 -20.28 4.13
N THR A 12 -17.61 -21.21 3.94
CA THR A 12 -16.26 -21.00 3.41
C THR A 12 -15.27 -20.21 4.27
N ARG A 13 -14.53 -20.95 5.10
CA ARG A 13 -13.06 -20.76 5.09
C ARG A 13 -12.55 -21.19 3.71
N GLU A 14 -12.81 -20.38 2.69
CA GLU A 14 -12.18 -20.53 1.37
C GLU A 14 -10.67 -20.58 1.62
N SER A 15 -10.02 -21.64 1.14
CA SER A 15 -8.56 -21.75 1.25
C SER A 15 -7.91 -20.65 0.42
N VAL A 16 -6.65 -20.31 0.71
CA VAL A 16 -5.95 -19.28 -0.04
C VAL A 16 -5.87 -19.66 -1.52
N GLU A 17 -5.71 -20.95 -1.83
CA GLU A 17 -5.68 -21.47 -3.19
C GLU A 17 -7.01 -21.22 -3.93
N GLU A 18 -8.16 -21.38 -3.27
CA GLU A 18 -9.46 -21.09 -3.86
C GLU A 18 -9.62 -19.60 -4.17
N ARG A 19 -9.27 -18.74 -3.21
CA ARG A 19 -9.32 -17.28 -3.40
C ARG A 19 -8.39 -16.84 -4.54
N CYS A 20 -7.19 -17.42 -4.59
CA CYS A 20 -6.23 -17.20 -5.67
C CYS A 20 -6.80 -17.61 -7.03
N ARG A 21 -7.40 -18.81 -7.14
CA ARG A 21 -7.99 -19.28 -8.39
C ARG A 21 -9.08 -18.34 -8.91
N ARG A 22 -9.96 -17.87 -8.02
CA ARG A 22 -11.01 -16.90 -8.36
C ARG A 22 -10.44 -15.58 -8.90
N ILE A 23 -9.32 -15.12 -8.33
CA ILE A 23 -8.60 -13.94 -8.82
C ILE A 23 -8.03 -14.19 -10.21
N GLU A 24 -7.38 -15.34 -10.43
CA GLU A 24 -6.82 -15.71 -11.73
C GLU A 24 -7.89 -15.82 -12.81
N GLU A 25 -9.01 -16.49 -12.53
CA GLU A 25 -10.13 -16.62 -13.46
C GLU A 25 -10.66 -15.25 -13.88
N LYS A 26 -10.88 -14.34 -12.92
CA LYS A 26 -11.34 -12.98 -13.22
C LYS A 26 -10.27 -12.19 -13.99
N ALA A 27 -8.99 -12.33 -13.63
CA ALA A 27 -7.89 -11.66 -14.31
C ALA A 27 -7.78 -12.12 -15.76
N ASP A 28 -7.84 -13.42 -16.01
CA ASP A 28 -7.79 -14.01 -17.35
C ASP A 28 -8.97 -13.55 -18.21
N GLN A 29 -10.18 -13.54 -17.65
CA GLN A 29 -11.37 -13.03 -18.34
C GLN A 29 -11.20 -11.57 -18.78
N LEU A 30 -10.75 -10.68 -17.87
CA LEU A 30 -10.56 -9.27 -18.18
C LEU A 30 -9.43 -9.05 -19.21
N PHE A 31 -8.34 -9.80 -19.07
CA PHE A 31 -7.18 -9.68 -19.95
C PHE A 31 -7.48 -10.19 -21.36
N ALA A 32 -8.17 -11.33 -21.49
CA ALA A 32 -8.62 -11.85 -22.78
C ALA A 32 -9.63 -10.92 -23.47
N ALA A 33 -10.49 -10.25 -22.70
CA ALA A 33 -11.41 -9.24 -23.21
C ALA A 33 -10.70 -7.95 -23.69
N GLY A 34 -9.40 -7.79 -23.43
CA GLY A 34 -8.61 -6.64 -23.86
C GLY A 34 -9.09 -5.32 -23.25
N VAL A 35 -9.60 -5.35 -22.02
CA VAL A 35 -10.12 -4.17 -21.33
C VAL A 35 -9.02 -3.12 -21.09
N ALA A 36 -9.43 -1.89 -20.79
CA ALA A 36 -8.49 -0.87 -20.36
C ALA A 36 -7.76 -1.26 -19.07
N TRP A 37 -6.49 -0.87 -18.93
CA TRP A 37 -5.72 -1.15 -17.72
C TRP A 37 -6.37 -0.54 -16.48
N THR A 38 -7.05 0.61 -16.61
CA THR A 38 -7.76 1.24 -15.48
C THR A 38 -8.99 0.43 -15.06
N THR A 39 -9.72 -0.17 -16.02
CA THR A 39 -10.81 -1.10 -15.74
C THR A 39 -10.29 -2.35 -15.03
N PHE A 40 -9.20 -2.94 -15.55
CA PHE A 40 -8.54 -4.08 -14.90
C PHE A 40 -8.11 -3.76 -13.46
N PHE A 41 -7.48 -2.60 -13.27
CA PHE A 41 -7.06 -2.13 -11.96
C PHE A 41 -8.24 -1.99 -11.00
N LYS A 42 -9.33 -1.31 -11.42
CA LYS A 42 -10.53 -1.11 -10.58
C LYS A 42 -11.16 -2.43 -10.14
N GLU A 43 -11.33 -3.37 -11.06
CA GLU A 43 -12.01 -4.64 -10.80
C GLU A 43 -11.21 -5.55 -9.86
N LEU A 44 -9.87 -5.50 -9.90
CA LEU A 44 -9.02 -6.42 -9.15
C LEU A 44 -8.30 -5.76 -7.96
N LEU A 45 -7.54 -4.70 -8.20
CA LEU A 45 -6.62 -4.08 -7.22
C LEU A 45 -7.18 -2.81 -6.55
N GLY A 46 -8.23 -2.24 -7.13
CA GLY A 46 -8.88 -1.03 -6.65
C GLY A 46 -9.44 -1.17 -5.22
N PRO A 47 -9.92 -0.07 -4.63
CA PRO A 47 -10.47 -0.08 -3.27
C PRO A 47 -11.62 -1.11 -3.11
N GLU A 48 -12.47 -1.22 -4.12
CA GLU A 48 -13.56 -2.21 -4.22
C GLU A 48 -13.18 -3.43 -5.08
N GLY A 49 -11.87 -3.64 -5.27
CA GLY A 49 -11.35 -4.72 -6.09
C GLY A 49 -11.56 -6.09 -5.47
N LEU A 50 -11.60 -7.12 -6.32
CA LEU A 50 -11.76 -8.51 -5.87
C LEU A 50 -10.69 -8.94 -4.85
N ILE A 51 -9.43 -8.50 -5.02
CA ILE A 51 -8.34 -8.87 -4.11
C ILE A 51 -8.62 -8.37 -2.69
N ARG A 52 -9.06 -7.12 -2.52
CA ARG A 52 -9.39 -6.56 -1.20
C ARG A 52 -10.61 -7.21 -0.55
N ARG A 53 -11.56 -7.70 -1.36
CA ARG A 53 -12.72 -8.46 -0.84
C ARG A 53 -12.33 -9.85 -0.34
N LEU A 54 -11.38 -10.51 -1.01
CA LEU A 54 -10.93 -11.87 -0.66
C LEU A 54 -9.84 -11.91 0.41
N PHE A 55 -9.05 -10.83 0.52
CA PHE A 55 -8.00 -10.63 1.51
C PHE A 55 -8.23 -9.30 2.26
N PRO A 56 -9.25 -9.25 3.15
CA PRO A 56 -9.70 -8.01 3.78
C PRO A 56 -8.75 -7.45 4.84
N THR A 57 -7.92 -8.31 5.45
CA THR A 57 -6.99 -7.87 6.50
C THR A 57 -5.60 -7.55 5.94
N PRO A 58 -4.84 -6.62 6.56
CA PRO A 58 -3.48 -6.30 6.14
C PRO A 58 -2.54 -7.52 6.10
N ASP A 59 -2.65 -8.42 7.08
CA ASP A 59 -1.80 -9.62 7.14
C ASP A 59 -2.17 -10.63 6.04
N GLU A 60 -3.46 -10.81 5.75
CA GLU A 60 -3.91 -11.63 4.62
C GLU A 60 -3.47 -11.05 3.27
N LEU A 61 -3.52 -9.72 3.11
CA LEU A 61 -3.06 -9.07 1.89
C LEU A 61 -1.54 -9.19 1.72
N SER A 62 -0.79 -9.03 2.82
CA SER A 62 0.67 -9.23 2.85
C SER A 62 1.04 -10.67 2.50
N PHE A 63 0.22 -11.65 2.89
CA PHE A 63 0.38 -13.04 2.47
C PHE A 63 0.10 -13.22 0.97
N PHE A 64 -1.00 -12.64 0.48
CA PHE A 64 -1.34 -12.68 -0.95
C PHE A 64 -0.25 -12.05 -1.84
N GLU A 65 0.38 -10.95 -1.41
CA GLU A 65 1.43 -10.27 -2.16
C GLU A 65 2.65 -11.17 -2.47
N GLN A 66 2.87 -12.21 -1.65
CA GLN A 66 3.93 -13.19 -1.81
C GLN A 66 3.56 -14.35 -2.75
N THR A 67 2.29 -14.44 -3.17
CA THR A 67 1.80 -15.54 -4.02
C THR A 67 2.19 -15.35 -5.48
N ALA A 68 2.29 -16.47 -6.21
CA ALA A 68 2.47 -16.46 -7.66
C ALA A 68 1.31 -15.75 -8.38
N THR A 69 0.09 -15.85 -7.85
CA THR A 69 -1.11 -15.18 -8.35
C THR A 69 -0.92 -13.66 -8.39
N HIS A 70 -0.43 -13.07 -7.29
CA HIS A 70 -0.18 -11.63 -7.24
C HIS A 70 0.83 -11.21 -8.31
N ARG A 71 1.95 -11.95 -8.44
CA ARG A 71 2.95 -11.68 -9.48
C ARG A 71 2.35 -11.72 -10.88
N ARG A 72 1.56 -12.74 -11.18
CA ARG A 72 0.89 -12.88 -12.49
C ARG A 72 -0.06 -11.72 -12.78
N VAL A 73 -0.87 -11.30 -11.81
CA VAL A 73 -1.76 -10.14 -11.94
C VAL A 73 -0.97 -8.86 -12.23
N GLN A 74 0.18 -8.65 -11.57
CA GLN A 74 1.04 -7.50 -11.83
C GLN A 74 1.65 -7.54 -13.24
N GLU A 75 2.09 -8.70 -13.72
CA GLU A 75 2.61 -8.89 -15.08
C GLU A 75 1.53 -8.58 -16.14
N MET A 76 0.29 -9.03 -15.92
CA MET A 76 -0.85 -8.73 -16.79
C MET A 76 -1.18 -7.24 -16.81
N LEU A 77 -1.23 -6.59 -15.64
CA LEU A 77 -1.46 -5.15 -15.53
C LEU A 77 -0.36 -4.35 -16.27
N ALA A 78 0.90 -4.72 -16.09
CA ALA A 78 2.03 -4.09 -16.77
C ALA A 78 1.92 -4.23 -18.29
N SER A 79 1.50 -5.40 -18.78
CA SER A 79 1.26 -5.64 -20.20
C SER A 79 0.12 -4.76 -20.76
N LEU A 80 -1.04 -4.70 -20.10
CA LEU A 80 -2.16 -3.85 -20.51
C LEU A 80 -1.77 -2.37 -20.60
N ARG A 81 -0.96 -1.89 -19.64
CA ARG A 81 -0.44 -0.52 -19.65
C ARG A 81 0.45 -0.24 -20.84
N ARG A 82 1.36 -1.16 -21.19
CA ARG A 82 2.21 -1.03 -22.39
C ARG A 82 1.38 -0.96 -23.67
N VAL A 83 0.32 -1.77 -23.78
CA VAL A 83 -0.56 -1.80 -24.96
C VAL A 83 -1.38 -0.52 -25.10
N GLN A 84 -1.91 0.02 -23.99
CA GLN A 84 -2.75 1.22 -24.03
C GLN A 84 -1.97 2.50 -24.29
N GLU A 85 -0.70 2.61 -23.93
CA GLU A 85 0.08 3.81 -24.21
C GLU A 85 0.27 4.09 -25.72
N GLY A 86 0.03 3.10 -26.59
CA GLY A 86 0.01 3.29 -28.04
C GLY A 86 -1.36 3.63 -28.63
N ARG A 87 -2.42 3.72 -27.81
CA ARG A 87 -3.80 3.96 -28.27
C ARG A 87 -4.39 5.16 -27.53
N ALA A 88 -5.04 6.07 -28.25
CA ALA A 88 -5.88 7.10 -27.65
C ALA A 88 -7.08 6.42 -26.97
N ALA A 89 -6.89 5.97 -25.73
CA ALA A 89 -7.97 5.41 -24.94
C ALA A 89 -9.02 6.52 -24.73
N LYS A 90 -10.30 6.19 -24.95
CA LYS A 90 -11.43 7.00 -24.44
C LYS A 90 -11.35 6.90 -22.92
N THR A 91 -10.59 7.79 -22.31
CA THR A 91 -10.03 7.54 -20.98
C THR A 91 -10.91 8.18 -19.93
N GLU A 92 -11.19 7.38 -18.91
CA GLU A 92 -11.53 7.80 -17.57
C GLU A 92 -10.99 9.20 -17.19
N ALA A 93 -11.79 9.98 -16.46
CA ALA A 93 -11.42 11.32 -16.04
C ALA A 93 -10.10 11.29 -15.26
N VAL A 94 -9.11 12.05 -15.76
CA VAL A 94 -7.79 12.13 -15.16
C VAL A 94 -7.82 13.08 -13.96
N SER A 95 -7.42 12.59 -12.80
CA SER A 95 -7.20 13.41 -11.60
C SER A 95 -5.70 13.65 -11.41
N VAL A 96 -5.33 14.87 -11.03
CA VAL A 96 -3.93 15.25 -10.78
C VAL A 96 -3.65 15.24 -9.28
N ILE A 97 -2.55 14.59 -8.88
CA ILE A 97 -2.00 14.65 -7.53
C ILE A 97 -0.67 15.41 -7.55
N THR A 98 -0.49 16.35 -6.64
CA THR A 98 0.78 17.07 -6.45
C THR A 98 1.44 16.59 -5.16
N LEU A 99 2.61 15.97 -5.28
CA LEU A 99 3.36 15.41 -4.15
C LEU A 99 4.50 16.35 -3.76
N ARG A 100 4.68 16.56 -2.45
CA ARG A 100 5.91 17.17 -1.90
C ARG A 100 6.81 16.05 -1.40
N ILE A 101 7.95 15.86 -2.06
CA ILE A 101 8.92 14.81 -1.71
C ILE A 101 10.31 15.43 -1.47
N PRO A 102 11.15 14.83 -0.61
CA PRO A 102 12.53 15.27 -0.42
C PRO A 102 13.31 15.23 -1.75
N LYS A 103 14.25 16.17 -1.92
CA LYS A 103 15.09 16.24 -3.13
C LYS A 103 15.82 14.92 -3.42
N SER A 104 16.36 14.28 -2.38
CA SER A 104 17.04 12.99 -2.52
C SER A 104 16.14 11.89 -3.10
N LEU A 105 14.86 11.84 -2.68
CA LEU A 105 13.91 10.88 -3.22
C LEU A 105 13.54 11.20 -4.67
N HIS A 106 13.35 12.48 -4.99
CA HIS A 106 13.13 12.91 -6.37
C HIS A 106 14.29 12.50 -7.29
N ASP A 107 15.53 12.76 -6.85
CA ASP A 107 16.73 12.47 -7.65
C ASP A 107 16.90 10.95 -7.85
N ALA A 108 16.64 10.13 -6.82
CA ALA A 108 16.61 8.67 -6.95
C ALA A 108 15.56 8.17 -7.95
N LEU A 109 14.35 8.75 -7.96
CA LEU A 109 13.31 8.42 -8.94
C LEU A 109 13.73 8.81 -10.36
N ALA A 110 14.44 9.94 -10.52
CA ALA A 110 14.95 10.39 -11.82
C ALA A 110 16.02 9.43 -12.36
N GLU A 111 16.96 8.98 -11.52
CA GLU A 111 17.99 7.99 -11.87
C GLU A 111 17.37 6.65 -12.27
N GLU A 112 16.41 6.14 -11.48
CA GLU A 112 15.73 4.87 -11.77
C GLU A 112 14.95 4.96 -13.10
N ALA A 113 14.23 6.07 -13.33
CA ALA A 113 13.51 6.29 -14.57
C ALA A 113 14.46 6.33 -15.79
N HIS A 114 15.61 6.99 -15.63
CA HIS A 114 16.65 7.04 -16.65
C HIS A 114 17.22 5.64 -16.96
N ALA A 115 17.56 4.86 -15.91
CA ALA A 115 18.06 3.49 -16.07
C ALA A 115 17.05 2.58 -16.79
N LEU A 116 15.75 2.76 -16.51
CA LEU A 116 14.66 2.02 -17.15
C LEU A 116 14.17 2.63 -18.47
N LYS A 117 14.81 3.71 -18.96
CA LYS A 117 14.46 4.43 -20.20
C LYS A 117 12.98 4.84 -20.25
N THR A 118 12.46 5.35 -19.13
CA THR A 118 11.08 5.81 -18.98
C THR A 118 11.03 7.22 -18.40
N SER A 119 9.88 7.88 -18.45
CA SER A 119 9.68 9.14 -17.72
C SER A 119 9.41 8.89 -16.24
N ILE A 120 9.74 9.88 -15.40
CA ILE A 120 9.45 9.87 -13.95
C ILE A 120 7.97 9.60 -13.71
N ASN A 121 7.08 10.28 -14.44
CA ASN A 121 5.63 10.09 -14.29
C ASN A 121 5.21 8.63 -14.55
N ARG A 122 5.71 8.02 -15.63
CA ARG A 122 5.37 6.63 -15.97
C ARG A 122 5.92 5.64 -14.94
N LEU A 123 7.11 5.88 -14.40
CA LEU A 123 7.65 5.11 -13.28
C LEU A 123 6.77 5.26 -12.04
N CYS A 124 6.44 6.49 -11.65
CA CYS A 124 5.60 6.77 -10.49
C CYS A 124 4.22 6.12 -10.59
N ILE A 125 3.53 6.24 -11.73
CA ILE A 125 2.23 5.56 -11.93
C ILE A 125 2.42 4.03 -11.80
N SER A 126 3.54 3.48 -12.26
CA SER A 126 3.82 2.04 -12.14
C SER A 126 4.05 1.58 -10.71
N LYS A 127 4.70 2.42 -9.89
CA LYS A 127 4.87 2.15 -8.47
C LYS A 127 3.55 2.33 -7.70
N LEU A 128 2.79 3.38 -8.01
CA LEU A 128 1.51 3.70 -7.36
C LEU A 128 0.38 2.72 -7.69
N ALA A 129 0.45 2.05 -8.85
CA ALA A 129 -0.51 1.02 -9.23
C ALA A 129 -0.30 -0.32 -8.50
N GLN A 130 0.83 -0.49 -7.83
CA GLN A 130 1.10 -1.67 -7.01
C GLN A 130 0.45 -1.51 -5.63
N LEU A 131 0.09 -2.64 -5.02
CA LEU A 131 -0.36 -2.65 -3.64
C LEU A 131 0.83 -2.37 -2.72
N ILE A 132 0.58 -1.60 -1.67
CA ILE A 132 1.53 -1.35 -0.59
C ILE A 132 0.99 -2.02 0.66
N ASP A 133 1.88 -2.68 1.39
CA ASP A 133 1.58 -3.19 2.73
C ASP A 133 1.11 -2.03 3.62
N ALA A 134 -0.10 -2.14 4.15
CA ALA A 134 -0.73 -1.11 4.97
C ALA A 134 0.09 -0.75 6.22
N ARG A 135 0.94 -1.68 6.72
CA ARG A 135 1.81 -1.47 7.87
C ARG A 135 2.96 -0.50 7.58
N LEU A 136 3.31 -0.32 6.30
CA LEU A 136 4.37 0.60 5.85
C LEU A 136 3.85 2.03 5.67
N VAL A 137 2.54 2.25 5.76
CA VAL A 137 1.92 3.57 5.61
C VAL A 137 1.77 4.20 6.99
N PRO A 138 2.43 5.34 7.27
CA PRO A 138 2.26 6.04 8.53
C PRO A 138 0.80 6.45 8.73
N PRO A 139 0.23 6.28 9.95
CA PRO A 139 -1.12 6.75 10.22
C PRO A 139 -1.18 8.27 10.04
N LEU A 140 -2.34 8.76 9.61
CA LEU A 140 -2.61 10.19 9.60
C LEU A 140 -2.40 10.72 11.01
N ARG A 141 -1.42 11.62 11.17
CA ARG A 141 -1.37 12.45 12.38
C ARG A 141 -2.66 13.25 12.38
N GLN A 142 -3.38 13.25 13.50
CA GLN A 142 -4.55 14.11 13.68
C GLN A 142 -4.07 15.54 13.40
N PHE A 143 -4.46 16.09 12.26
CA PHE A 143 -4.28 17.50 11.99
C PHE A 143 -5.25 18.20 12.90
N ASP A 144 -4.76 18.67 14.05
CA ASP A 144 -5.38 19.81 14.67
C ASP A 144 -5.40 20.93 13.61
N ARG A 145 -6.49 21.69 13.54
CA ARG A 145 -6.62 22.78 12.56
C ARG A 145 -5.71 23.98 12.89
N SER A 146 -4.74 23.81 13.78
CA SER A 146 -3.86 24.84 14.32
C SER A 146 -2.42 24.74 13.82
N GLY A 147 -2.07 23.67 13.08
CA GLY A 147 -0.73 23.53 12.50
C GLY A 147 0.37 23.30 13.53
N GLU A 148 0.04 22.87 14.75
CA GLU A 148 1.01 22.51 15.77
C GLU A 148 1.10 20.98 15.90
N ILE A 149 2.29 20.42 15.63
CA ILE A 149 2.54 18.99 15.88
C ILE A 149 2.69 18.81 17.38
N THR A 150 1.59 18.52 18.09
CA THR A 150 1.68 18.14 19.51
C THR A 150 2.24 16.72 19.62
N MET A 151 3.54 16.60 19.85
CA MET A 151 4.15 15.35 20.32
C MET A 151 3.75 15.16 21.78
N ARG A 152 2.69 14.39 22.06
CA ARG A 152 2.44 13.94 23.44
C ARG A 152 3.41 12.79 23.73
N GLY A 153 4.49 13.13 24.43
CA GLY A 153 5.54 12.22 24.83
C GLY A 153 5.00 10.99 25.53
N VAL A 154 5.54 9.84 25.13
CA VAL A 154 5.58 8.61 25.93
C VAL A 154 6.22 8.98 27.26
N SER A 155 5.45 8.91 28.35
CA SER A 155 5.98 9.03 29.70
C SER A 155 6.89 7.83 29.98
N THR A 156 8.20 8.02 29.89
CA THR A 156 9.17 7.12 30.49
C THR A 156 9.36 7.56 31.94
N ASP A 157 8.68 6.90 32.87
CA ASP A 157 9.05 6.91 34.28
C ASP A 157 10.48 6.38 34.38
N SER A 158 11.41 7.25 34.75
CA SER A 158 12.76 6.86 35.15
C SER A 158 12.97 7.34 36.58
N LYS A 159 12.73 6.43 37.52
CA LYS A 159 13.25 6.49 38.88
C LYS A 159 14.78 6.56 38.81
N THR A 160 15.36 7.59 39.40
CA THR A 160 16.78 7.63 39.76
C THR A 160 16.87 7.69 41.28
N PRO A 161 17.51 6.72 41.94
CA PRO A 161 18.05 6.92 43.27
C PRO A 161 19.57 6.74 43.21
N ASP A 162 20.32 7.82 43.37
CA ASP A 162 21.65 7.76 43.99
C ASP A 162 22.11 9.17 44.38
N GLU A 163 21.87 9.54 45.63
CA GLU A 163 22.60 10.59 46.32
C GLU A 163 23.69 9.93 47.14
N LEU A 164 24.95 10.40 47.00
CA LEU A 164 26.01 10.38 48.02
C LEU A 164 27.20 11.24 47.50
N PRO A 165 28.09 11.75 48.38
CA PRO A 165 28.15 13.17 48.69
C PRO A 165 29.47 13.84 48.26
N GLN A 166 29.45 15.13 47.96
CA GLN A 166 30.68 15.92 47.79
C GLN A 166 30.98 16.73 49.05
N ARG A 167 32.11 16.37 49.67
CA ARG A 167 32.81 17.12 50.71
C ARG A 167 33.78 18.11 50.06
N GLU A 168 34.09 19.17 50.82
CA GLU A 168 35.22 20.11 50.68
C GLU A 168 35.02 21.24 49.65
N GLN A 169 35.23 22.54 49.95
CA GLN A 169 36.06 23.22 50.96
C GLN A 169 35.55 24.66 51.22
N GLU A 170 35.90 25.20 52.40
CA GLU A 170 35.71 26.59 52.90
C GLU A 170 36.22 27.70 51.97
N PRO A 171 35.81 28.96 52.23
CA PRO A 171 36.73 30.09 52.13
C PRO A 171 36.89 30.85 53.45
N ALA A 172 38.09 31.42 53.57
CA ALA A 172 38.69 32.10 54.69
C ALA A 172 38.06 33.46 55.06
N GLU A 173 38.24 33.83 56.33
CA GLU A 173 38.48 35.21 56.77
C GLU A 173 39.98 35.42 57.00
#